data_AF-X1VMR7-F1
#
_entry.id   AF-X1VMR7-F1
#
_cell.length_a   1.000
_cell.length_b   1.000
_cell.length_c   1.000
_cell.angle_alpha   90.00
_cell.angle_beta   90.00
_cell.angle_gamma   90.00
#
_symmetry.space_group_name_H-M   'P 1'
#
loop_
_entity.id
_entity.type
_entity.pdbx_description
1 polymer ?
#
loop_
_entity_poly.entity_id
_entity_poly.type
_entity_poly.pdbx_seq_one_letter_code
_entity_poly.pdbx_strand_id
1 'polypeptide(L)'
;MYNVPSRTVASLSADTVIKLSQIDNIIGIKEASGNLDEISKIISNTRDDFLVWSGNDSDTLPILALGGYGVISVASHLVGNQIREMVESFIGGKTNRAAEIHRHLLPLVNAL
;
A
#
# COMPACT_ATOMS: atom_id res chain seq x y z
N MET A 1 0.37 1.18 12.27
CA MET A 1 -1.11 1.29 12.34
C MET A 1 -1.74 0.47 11.22
N TYR A 2 -3.05 0.21 11.27
CA TYR A 2 -3.79 -0.50 10.22
C TYR A 2 -5.21 0.09 10.07
N ASN A 3 -5.53 0.59 8.89
CA ASN A 3 -6.85 1.11 8.53
C ASN A 3 -7.55 0.15 7.56
N VAL A 4 -8.72 -0.39 7.94
CA VAL A 4 -9.52 -1.31 7.11
C VAL A 4 -11.03 -1.12 7.35
N PRO A 5 -11.61 0.00 6.87
CA PRO A 5 -12.97 0.41 7.21
C PRO A 5 -14.04 -0.63 6.83
N SER A 6 -13.81 -1.39 5.76
CA SER A 6 -14.70 -2.48 5.32
C SER A 6 -14.87 -3.60 6.36
N ARG A 7 -13.93 -3.73 7.31
CA ARG A 7 -13.95 -4.74 8.39
C ARG A 7 -14.15 -4.15 9.77
N THR A 8 -13.75 -2.89 10.00
CA THR A 8 -13.87 -2.21 11.29
C THR A 8 -15.08 -1.28 11.40
N VAL A 9 -15.76 -0.98 10.29
CA VAL A 9 -16.86 0.01 10.17
C VAL A 9 -16.41 1.46 10.42
N ALA A 10 -15.33 1.68 11.15
CA ALA A 10 -14.68 2.97 11.37
C ALA A 10 -13.44 3.13 10.48
N SER A 11 -13.21 4.34 9.99
CA SER A 11 -12.02 4.72 9.22
C SER A 11 -11.11 5.64 10.04
N LEU A 12 -9.80 5.46 9.92
CA LEU A 12 -8.82 6.46 10.33
C LEU A 12 -8.77 7.55 9.25
N SER A 13 -9.08 8.80 9.60
CA SER A 13 -8.89 9.92 8.67
C SER A 13 -7.41 10.23 8.46
N ALA A 14 -7.04 10.78 7.30
CA ALA A 14 -5.68 11.24 7.05
C ALA A 14 -5.16 12.17 8.16
N ASP A 15 -5.97 13.11 8.65
CA ASP A 15 -5.57 14.03 9.73
C ASP A 15 -5.24 13.29 11.03
N THR A 16 -5.95 12.20 11.33
CA THR A 16 -5.67 11.36 12.49
C THR A 16 -4.35 10.61 12.31
N VAL A 17 -4.13 10.04 11.13
CA VAL A 17 -2.89 9.35 10.78
C VAL A 17 -1.69 10.30 10.83
N ILE A 18 -1.84 11.51 10.28
CA ILE A 18 -0.81 12.56 10.30
C ILE A 18 -0.44 12.94 11.75
N LYS A 19 -1.43 13.16 12.62
CA LYS A 19 -1.17 13.43 14.05
C LYS A 19 -0.41 12.28 14.72
N LEU A 20 -0.84 11.05 14.48
CA LEU A 20 -0.21 9.86 15.07
C LEU A 20 1.18 9.58 14.49
N SER A 21 1.45 9.99 13.25
CA SER A 21 2.78 9.83 12.64
C SER A 21 3.87 10.57 13.42
N GLN A 22 3.53 11.58 14.22
CA GLN A 22 4.48 12.36 15.02
C GLN A 22 4.94 11.64 16.29
N ILE A 23 4.43 10.44 16.59
CA ILE A 23 4.84 9.64 17.74
C ILE A 23 5.96 8.69 17.32
N ASP A 24 7.11 8.74 18.00
CA ASP A 24 8.35 8.07 17.61
C ASP A 24 8.20 6.58 17.29
N ASN A 25 7.40 5.85 18.07
CA ASN A 25 7.21 4.41 17.89
C ASN A 25 6.11 4.04 16.89
N ILE A 26 5.43 5.02 16.28
CA ILE A 26 4.44 4.80 15.22
C ILE A 26 5.11 5.05 13.87
N ILE A 27 5.69 3.99 13.32
CA ILE A 27 6.54 4.06 12.11
C ILE A 27 5.79 4.08 10.78
N GLY A 28 4.46 3.91 10.79
CA GLY A 28 3.72 3.80 9.54
C GLY A 28 2.30 3.26 9.66
N ILE A 29 1.69 3.04 8.50
CA ILE A 29 0.31 2.57 8.36
C ILE A 29 0.17 1.54 7.24
N LYS A 30 -0.58 0.46 7.52
CA LYS A 30 -1.18 -0.40 6.51
C LYS A 30 -2.51 0.22 6.08
N GLU A 31 -2.64 0.65 4.83
CA GLU A 31 -3.85 1.28 4.29
C GLU A 31 -4.62 0.29 3.40
N ALA A 32 -5.80 -0.13 3.86
CA ALA A 32 -6.73 -1.00 3.13
C ALA A 32 -8.08 -0.32 2.86
N SER A 33 -8.12 1.02 2.90
CA SER A 33 -9.34 1.78 2.61
C SER A 33 -9.67 1.85 1.11
N GLY A 34 -8.67 1.68 0.24
CA GLY A 34 -8.82 1.87 -1.21
C GLY A 34 -8.96 3.34 -1.64
N ASN A 35 -8.83 4.30 -0.71
CA ASN A 35 -8.95 5.72 -1.00
C ASN A 35 -7.58 6.34 -1.32
N LEU A 36 -7.24 6.41 -2.60
CA LEU A 36 -5.95 6.92 -3.07
C LEU A 36 -5.73 8.42 -2.74
N ASP A 37 -6.80 9.21 -2.61
CA ASP A 37 -6.70 10.63 -2.23
C ASP A 37 -6.26 10.78 -0.77
N GLU A 38 -6.88 10.03 0.14
CA GLU A 38 -6.48 10.00 1.56
C GLU A 38 -5.06 9.44 1.73
N ILE A 39 -4.71 8.39 0.98
CA ILE A 39 -3.35 7.82 0.98
C ILE A 39 -2.32 8.86 0.51
N SER A 40 -2.60 9.57 -0.59
CA SER A 40 -1.74 10.64 -1.09
C SER A 40 -1.56 11.76 -0.07
N LYS A 41 -2.64 12.15 0.62
CA LYS A 41 -2.60 13.13 1.71
C LYS A 41 -1.75 12.66 2.88
N ILE A 42 -1.84 11.39 3.28
CA ILE A 42 -1.00 10.80 4.34
C ILE A 42 0.47 10.85 3.92
N ILE A 43 0.81 10.35 2.73
CA ILE A 43 2.20 10.33 2.26
C ILE A 43 2.79 11.74 2.22
N SER A 44 2.02 12.73 1.77
CA SER A 44 2.50 14.11 1.61
C SER A 44 2.69 14.89 2.92
N ASN A 45 2.05 14.47 4.02
CA ASN A 45 1.96 15.27 5.25
C ASN A 45 2.44 14.53 6.51
N THR A 46 3.05 13.35 6.36
CA THR A 46 3.69 12.62 7.45
C THR A 46 5.20 12.91 7.46
N ARG A 47 5.92 12.43 8.48
CA ARG A 47 7.39 12.55 8.53
C ARG A 47 8.02 11.73 7.39
N ASP A 48 9.19 12.12 6.91
CA ASP A 48 9.90 11.45 5.82
C ASP A 48 10.20 9.96 6.10
N ASP A 49 10.30 9.58 7.37
CA ASP A 49 10.53 8.20 7.82
C ASP A 49 9.24 7.40 8.09
N PHE A 50 8.07 7.99 7.86
CA PHE A 50 6.78 7.33 8.06
C PHE A 50 6.37 6.51 6.83
N LEU A 51 6.17 5.21 7.03
CA LEU A 51 5.96 4.26 5.93
C LEU A 51 4.47 3.97 5.67
N VAL A 52 4.07 3.95 4.40
CA VAL A 52 2.72 3.57 3.98
C VAL A 52 2.76 2.25 3.21
N TRP A 53 2.19 1.19 3.78
CA TRP A 53 2.01 -0.09 3.10
C TRP A 53 0.60 -0.21 2.54
N SER A 54 0.49 -0.76 1.33
CA SER A 54 -0.78 -1.27 0.84
C SER A 54 -1.28 -2.41 1.74
N GLY A 55 -2.55 -2.35 2.08
CA GLY A 55 -3.28 -3.44 2.72
C GLY A 55 -4.13 -4.28 1.76
N ASN A 56 -4.24 -3.87 0.50
CA ASN A 56 -4.94 -4.59 -0.57
C ASN A 56 -3.94 -4.95 -1.67
N ASP A 57 -3.86 -6.22 -2.06
CA ASP A 57 -2.91 -6.65 -3.10
C ASP A 57 -3.12 -5.90 -4.44
N SER A 58 -4.38 -5.57 -4.78
CA SER A 58 -4.77 -4.78 -5.96
C SER A 58 -4.24 -3.34 -5.95
N ASP A 59 -4.04 -2.77 -4.77
CA ASP A 59 -3.69 -1.34 -4.63
C ASP A 59 -2.17 -1.14 -4.54
N THR A 60 -1.40 -2.23 -4.51
CA THR A 60 0.05 -2.20 -4.33
C THR A 60 0.75 -1.31 -5.35
N LEU A 61 0.50 -1.52 -6.64
CA LEU A 61 1.18 -0.74 -7.68
C LEU A 61 0.74 0.75 -7.68
N PRO A 62 -0.56 1.08 -7.60
CA PRO A 62 -0.99 2.47 -7.39
C PRO A 62 -0.35 3.14 -6.18
N ILE A 63 -0.30 2.47 -5.03
CA ILE A 63 0.27 3.03 -3.80
C ILE A 63 1.78 3.25 -3.93
N LEU A 64 2.51 2.32 -4.54
CA LEU A 64 3.93 2.53 -4.87
C LEU A 64 4.13 3.78 -5.75
N ALA A 65 3.24 4.02 -6.71
CA ALA A 65 3.31 5.19 -7.58
C ALA A 65 3.06 6.52 -6.86
N LEU A 66 2.37 6.49 -5.72
CA LEU A 66 2.16 7.65 -4.85
C LEU A 66 3.30 7.89 -3.87
N GLY A 67 4.32 7.02 -3.82
CA GLY A 67 5.40 7.08 -2.84
C GLY A 67 5.22 6.16 -1.63
N GLY A 68 4.26 5.23 -1.70
CA GLY A 68 4.12 4.18 -0.69
C GLY A 68 5.33 3.22 -0.66
N TYR A 69 5.51 2.56 0.47
CA TYR A 69 6.70 1.76 0.76
C TYR A 69 6.61 0.31 0.29
N GLY A 70 5.42 -0.29 0.28
CA GLY A 70 5.26 -1.70 -0.09
C GLY A 70 3.86 -2.25 0.17
N VAL A 71 3.77 -3.55 0.46
CA VAL A 71 2.50 -4.26 0.70
C VAL A 71 2.61 -5.22 1.88
N ILE A 72 1.52 -5.33 2.64
CA ILE A 72 1.29 -6.42 3.60
C ILE A 72 0.24 -7.34 2.99
N SER A 73 0.72 -8.40 2.34
CA SER A 73 0.01 -9.13 1.26
C SER A 73 -0.60 -10.45 1.69
N VAL A 74 -1.80 -10.76 1.17
CA VAL A 74 -2.38 -12.11 1.24
C VAL A 74 -1.85 -12.96 0.09
N ALA A 75 -1.87 -12.43 -1.14
CA ALA A 75 -1.45 -13.14 -2.34
C ALA A 75 0.02 -13.61 -2.30
N SER A 76 0.88 -12.97 -1.49
CA SER A 76 2.29 -13.33 -1.33
C SER A 76 2.52 -14.76 -0.82
N HIS A 77 1.54 -15.36 -0.14
CA HIS A 77 1.59 -16.77 0.26
C HIS A 77 1.64 -17.72 -0.94
N LEU A 78 1.16 -17.29 -2.11
CA LEU A 78 1.11 -18.08 -3.35
C LEU A 78 2.08 -17.55 -4.42
N VAL A 79 2.18 -16.22 -4.54
CA VAL A 79 2.90 -15.53 -5.63
C VAL A 79 3.87 -14.47 -5.12
N GLY A 80 4.47 -14.71 -3.94
CA GLY A 80 5.41 -13.76 -3.32
C GLY A 80 6.60 -13.38 -4.21
N ASN A 81 7.11 -14.31 -5.03
CA ASN A 81 8.19 -14.02 -5.97
C ASN A 81 7.76 -13.02 -7.05
N GLN A 82 6.54 -13.14 -7.58
CA GLN A 82 5.99 -12.23 -8.59
C GLN A 82 5.66 -10.87 -7.98
N ILE A 83 5.13 -10.83 -6.75
CA ILE A 83 4.93 -9.56 -6.03
C ILE A 83 6.26 -8.85 -5.82
N ARG A 84 7.30 -9.58 -5.40
CA ARG A 84 8.65 -9.04 -5.29
C ARG A 84 9.16 -8.50 -6.62
N GLU A 85 9.04 -9.28 -7.71
CA GLU A 85 9.44 -8.86 -9.06
C GLU A 85 8.70 -7.59 -9.51
N MET A 86 7.41 -7.48 -9.20
CA MET A 86 6.60 -6.29 -9.49
C MET A 86 7.15 -5.05 -8.76
N VAL A 87 7.42 -5.18 -7.46
CA VAL A 87 7.95 -4.09 -6.63
C VAL A 87 9.35 -3.68 -7.11
N GLU A 88 10.26 -4.65 -7.31
CA GLU A 88 11.62 -4.39 -7.81
C GLU A 88 11.62 -3.79 -9.21
N SER A 89 10.71 -4.23 -10.10
CA SER A 89 10.54 -3.65 -11.43
C SER A 89 10.09 -2.20 -11.35
N PHE A 90 9.15 -1.87 -10.47
CA PHE A 90 8.67 -0.50 -10.30
C PHE A 90 9.79 0.41 -9.77
N ILE A 91 10.48 0.00 -8.71
CA ILE A 91 11.60 0.74 -8.11
C ILE A 91 12.75 0.90 -9.11
N GLY A 92 13.00 -0.10 -9.95
CA GLY A 92 14.00 -0.06 -11.02
C GLY A 92 13.60 0.75 -12.26
N GLY A 93 12.48 1.49 -12.22
CA GLY A 93 11.99 2.32 -13.33
C GLY A 93 11.35 1.52 -14.48
N LYS A 94 11.18 0.21 -14.34
CA LYS A 94 10.55 -0.67 -15.34
C LYS A 94 9.04 -0.71 -15.13
N THR A 95 8.39 0.44 -15.18
CA THR A 95 6.95 0.63 -14.89
C THR A 95 6.05 -0.26 -15.75
N ASN A 96 6.38 -0.44 -17.04
CA ASN A 96 5.64 -1.34 -17.94
C ASN A 96 5.65 -2.79 -17.45
N ARG A 97 6.80 -3.28 -16.96
CA ARG A 97 6.93 -4.64 -16.43
C ARG A 97 6.17 -4.80 -15.13
N ALA A 98 6.28 -3.82 -14.23
CA ALA A 98 5.50 -3.83 -12.99
C ALA A 98 3.99 -3.86 -13.27
N ALA A 99 3.51 -3.04 -14.22
CA ALA A 99 2.11 -3.00 -14.62
C ALA A 99 1.65 -4.30 -15.30
N GLU A 100 2.50 -4.95 -16.08
CA GLU A 100 2.24 -6.27 -16.66
C GLU A 100 2.03 -7.33 -15.57
N ILE A 101 2.96 -7.42 -14.62
CA ILE A 101 2.86 -8.38 -13.50
C ILE A 101 1.61 -8.10 -12.67
N HIS A 102 1.36 -6.82 -12.33
CA HIS A 102 0.16 -6.42 -11.61
C HIS A 102 -1.12 -6.94 -12.29
N ARG A 103 -1.29 -6.67 -13.60
CA ARG A 103 -2.46 -7.15 -14.35
C ARG A 103 -2.52 -8.67 -14.46
N HIS A 104 -1.37 -9.35 -14.56
CA HIS A 104 -1.30 -10.80 -14.58
C HIS A 104 -1.77 -11.43 -13.26
N LEU A 105 -1.48 -10.79 -12.13
CA LEU A 105 -1.86 -11.28 -10.80
C LEU A 105 -3.29 -10.91 -10.39
N LEU A 106 -3.91 -9.90 -10.99
CA LEU A 106 -5.26 -9.43 -10.63
C LEU A 106 -6.34 -10.54 -10.58
N PRO A 107 -6.41 -11.50 -11.53
CA PRO A 107 -7.40 -12.58 -11.44
C PRO A 107 -7.26 -13.43 -10.18
N LEU A 108 -6.03 -13.72 -9.73
CA LEU A 108 -5.78 -14.43 -8.48
C LEU A 108 -6.15 -13.55 -7.28
N VAL A 109 -5.70 -12.30 -7.28
CA VAL A 109 -5.97 -11.34 -6.19
C VAL A 109 -7.48 -11.17 -5.95
N ASN A 110 -8.27 -11.09 -7.01
CA ASN A 110 -9.73 -10.94 -6.91
C ASN A 110 -10.45 -12.22 -6.46
N ALA A 111 -9.80 -13.38 -6.55
CA ALA A 111 -10.37 -14.66 -6.11
C ALA A 111 -10.11 -14.97 -4.63
N LEU A 112 -9.23 -14.19 -3.98
CA LEU A 112 -8.86 -14.31 -2.56
C LEU A 112 -9.68 -13.34 -1.70
#